data_AF-A0A940R105-F1
#
_entry.id   AF-A0A940R105-F1
#
_cell.length_a   1.000
_cell.length_b   1.000
_cell.length_c   1.000
_cell.angle_alpha   90.00
_cell.angle_beta   90.00
_cell.angle_gamma   90.00
#
_symmetry.space_group_name_H-M   'P 1'
#
loop_
_entity.id
_entity.type
_entity.pdbx_description
1 polymer ?
#
loop_
_entity_poly.entity_id
_entity_poly.type
_entity_poly.pdbx_seq_one_letter_code
_entity_poly.pdbx_strand_id
1 'polypeptide(L)'
;MTIEEAHSLLEEWVPNERLRLHMKQVGAVMKAWAIEKENADAATALKWELAGLLHDADWEKYPDDHCRIIIEELERRQIDPDVIHCIASHGPKYFGVEPESTMDKMIYVFDELSGLVHAYSLMRPGGYDGMDVKGVKKRLKEKSFAANVSREDINDAVSRIDTPLDEIIQFIIDHQSSVR
;
A
#
# COMPACT_ATOMS: atom_id res chain seq x y z
N MET A 1 -15.57 -9.69 5.57
CA MET A 1 -14.54 -10.60 5.00
C MET A 1 -13.50 -10.87 6.06
N THR A 2 -13.12 -12.13 6.26
CA THR A 2 -11.98 -12.49 7.12
C THR A 2 -10.66 -12.33 6.38
N ILE A 3 -9.54 -12.33 7.09
CA ILE A 3 -8.23 -12.19 6.45
C ILE A 3 -7.90 -13.41 5.55
N GLU A 4 -8.37 -14.61 5.91
CA GLU A 4 -8.20 -15.82 5.12
C GLU A 4 -8.98 -15.77 3.80
N GLU A 5 -10.20 -15.21 3.83
CA GLU A 5 -11.01 -14.97 2.63
C GLU A 5 -10.33 -13.96 1.70
N ALA A 6 -9.75 -12.89 2.26
CA ALA A 6 -9.02 -11.87 1.50
C ALA A 6 -7.75 -12.44 0.86
N HIS A 7 -6.99 -13.26 1.57
CA HIS A 7 -5.84 -13.95 0.99
C HIS A 7 -6.23 -14.91 -0.12
N SER A 8 -7.33 -15.67 0.06
CA SER A 8 -7.82 -16.57 -0.98
C SER A 8 -8.22 -15.81 -2.24
N LEU A 9 -8.92 -14.68 -2.08
CA LEU A 9 -9.29 -13.80 -3.19
C LEU A 9 -8.04 -13.25 -3.91
N LEU A 10 -7.08 -12.75 -3.14
CA LEU A 10 -5.82 -12.24 -3.67
C LEU A 10 -5.07 -13.30 -4.49
N GLU A 11 -4.99 -14.54 -4.00
CA GLU A 11 -4.31 -15.63 -4.70
C GLU A 11 -4.99 -16.02 -6.02
N GLU A 12 -6.32 -15.97 -6.06
CA GLU A 12 -7.12 -16.22 -7.27
C GLU A 12 -6.99 -15.06 -8.27
N TRP A 13 -6.97 -13.82 -7.78
CA TRP A 13 -7.06 -12.63 -8.63
C TRP A 13 -5.71 -12.18 -9.17
N VAL A 14 -4.63 -12.33 -8.40
CA VAL A 14 -3.31 -11.80 -8.71
C VAL A 14 -2.31 -12.95 -8.91
N PRO A 15 -2.18 -13.51 -10.12
CA PRO A 15 -1.23 -14.59 -10.40
C PRO A 15 0.23 -14.14 -10.31
N ASN A 16 0.54 -12.86 -10.49
CA ASN A 16 1.88 -12.32 -10.33
C ASN A 16 2.31 -12.31 -8.86
N GLU A 17 3.27 -13.17 -8.51
CA GLU A 17 3.79 -13.29 -7.15
C GLU A 17 4.42 -12.00 -6.61
N ARG A 18 5.01 -11.16 -7.47
CA ARG A 18 5.61 -9.89 -7.04
C ARG A 18 4.55 -8.85 -6.69
N LEU A 19 3.49 -8.75 -7.51
CA LEU A 19 2.36 -7.87 -7.20
C LEU A 19 1.65 -8.36 -5.94
N ARG A 20 1.48 -9.68 -5.79
CA ARG A 20 0.92 -10.28 -4.59
C ARG A 20 1.76 -9.97 -3.34
N LEU A 21 3.09 -10.03 -3.45
CA LEU A 21 3.99 -9.67 -2.36
C LEU A 21 3.87 -8.19 -2.00
N HIS A 22 3.82 -7.30 -2.99
CA HIS A 22 3.58 -5.86 -2.79
C HIS A 22 2.30 -5.61 -1.99
N MET A 23 1.18 -6.19 -2.40
CA MET A 23 -0.10 -6.01 -1.71
C MET A 23 -0.09 -6.58 -0.29
N LYS A 24 0.56 -7.73 -0.06
CA LYS A 24 0.78 -8.28 1.29
C LYS A 24 1.61 -7.33 2.16
N GLN A 25 2.63 -6.72 1.58
CA GLN A 25 3.50 -5.76 2.26
C GLN A 25 2.74 -4.48 2.63
N VAL A 26 1.98 -3.89 1.69
CA VAL A 26 1.14 -2.70 1.96
C VAL A 26 0.09 -3.02 3.01
N GLY A 27 -0.61 -4.16 2.92
CA GLY A 27 -1.59 -4.59 3.92
C GLY A 27 -1.00 -4.73 5.34
N ALA A 28 0.19 -5.31 5.47
CA ALA A 28 0.87 -5.44 6.76
C ALA A 28 1.29 -4.08 7.33
N VAL A 29 1.84 -3.18 6.50
CA VAL A 29 2.22 -1.82 6.90
C VAL A 29 0.99 -1.02 7.34
N MET A 30 -0.10 -1.09 6.57
CA MET A 30 -1.38 -0.45 6.90
C MET A 30 -1.91 -0.92 8.26
N LYS A 31 -1.95 -2.24 8.49
CA LYS A 31 -2.38 -2.82 9.77
C LYS A 31 -1.51 -2.35 10.94
N ALA A 32 -0.19 -2.39 10.77
CA ALA A 32 0.75 -1.96 11.79
C ALA A 32 0.54 -0.48 12.12
N TRP A 33 0.32 0.37 11.11
CA TRP A 33 0.08 1.80 11.32
C TRP A 33 -1.20 2.04 12.12
N ALA A 34 -2.28 1.37 11.75
CA ALA A 34 -3.55 1.46 12.47
C ALA A 34 -3.36 1.14 13.96
N ILE A 35 -2.63 0.08 14.29
CA ILE A 35 -2.40 -0.34 15.68
C ILE A 35 -1.48 0.65 16.41
N GLU A 36 -0.32 0.97 15.83
CA GLU A 36 0.75 1.66 16.54
C GLU A 36 0.62 3.19 16.55
N LYS A 37 -0.01 3.76 15.53
CA LYS A 37 -0.11 5.21 15.35
C LYS A 37 -1.53 5.72 15.60
N GLU A 38 -2.54 4.95 15.18
CA GLU A 38 -3.94 5.33 15.35
C GLU A 38 -4.59 4.73 16.60
N ASN A 39 -3.90 3.83 17.33
CA ASN A 39 -4.44 3.09 18.47
C ASN A 39 -5.74 2.34 18.14
N ALA A 40 -5.84 1.82 16.91
CA ALA A 40 -7.01 1.13 16.39
C ALA A 40 -7.27 -0.19 17.13
N ASP A 41 -8.55 -0.54 17.29
CA ASP A 41 -8.94 -1.87 17.71
C ASP A 41 -8.73 -2.91 16.60
N ALA A 42 -8.88 -4.20 16.93
CA ALA A 42 -8.63 -5.28 15.98
C ALA A 42 -9.56 -5.22 14.74
N ALA A 43 -10.80 -4.76 14.91
CA ALA A 43 -11.75 -4.64 13.81
C ALA A 43 -11.35 -3.52 12.84
N THR A 44 -10.93 -2.37 13.37
CA THR A 44 -10.46 -1.23 12.58
C THR A 44 -9.12 -1.55 11.92
N ALA A 45 -8.17 -2.17 12.63
CA ALA A 45 -6.91 -2.59 12.04
C ALA A 45 -7.09 -3.61 10.90
N LEU A 46 -8.10 -4.48 10.99
CA LEU A 46 -8.45 -5.38 9.89
C LEU A 46 -8.94 -4.62 8.65
N LYS A 47 -9.70 -3.53 8.80
CA LYS A 47 -10.10 -2.69 7.64
C LYS A 47 -8.87 -2.16 6.88
N TRP A 48 -7.88 -1.66 7.62
CA TRP A 48 -6.63 -1.16 7.05
C TRP A 48 -5.84 -2.27 6.34
N GLU A 49 -5.75 -3.44 6.95
CA GLU A 49 -5.11 -4.62 6.34
C GLU A 49 -5.81 -5.03 5.04
N LEU A 50 -7.14 -5.10 5.04
CA LEU A 50 -7.93 -5.47 3.86
C LEU A 50 -7.76 -4.47 2.71
N ALA A 51 -7.75 -3.17 3.01
CA ALA A 51 -7.55 -2.14 2.00
C ALA A 51 -6.19 -2.29 1.31
N GLY A 52 -5.11 -2.39 2.10
CA GLY A 52 -3.77 -2.60 1.54
C GLY A 52 -3.62 -3.94 0.82
N LEU A 53 -4.24 -5.01 1.31
CA LEU A 53 -4.14 -6.35 0.74
C LEU A 53 -4.87 -6.51 -0.60
N LEU A 54 -5.84 -5.66 -0.91
CA LEU A 54 -6.73 -5.82 -2.07
C LEU A 54 -6.71 -4.64 -3.06
N HIS A 55 -6.00 -3.53 -2.77
CA HIS A 55 -6.07 -2.31 -3.59
C HIS A 55 -5.81 -2.52 -5.09
N ASP A 56 -4.80 -3.32 -5.43
CA ASP A 56 -4.38 -3.64 -6.80
C ASP A 56 -4.95 -4.95 -7.37
N ALA A 57 -5.97 -5.56 -6.75
CA ALA A 57 -6.34 -6.95 -7.07
C ALA A 57 -6.83 -7.16 -8.52
N ASP A 58 -7.32 -6.10 -9.17
CA ASP A 58 -7.72 -6.09 -10.57
C ASP A 58 -6.66 -5.55 -11.54
N TRP A 59 -5.56 -4.96 -11.05
CA TRP A 59 -4.57 -4.25 -11.87
C TRP A 59 -3.97 -5.09 -13.00
N GLU A 60 -3.51 -6.31 -12.71
CA GLU A 60 -2.85 -7.16 -13.71
C GLU A 60 -3.81 -7.62 -14.82
N LYS A 61 -5.06 -7.92 -14.48
CA LYS A 61 -6.06 -8.47 -15.41
C LYS A 61 -6.84 -7.38 -16.15
N TYR A 62 -7.03 -6.23 -15.51
CA TYR A 62 -7.90 -5.15 -15.98
C TYR A 62 -7.27 -3.76 -15.77
N PRO A 63 -6.06 -3.49 -16.30
CA PRO A 63 -5.34 -2.25 -16.02
C PRO A 63 -6.08 -0.99 -16.48
N ASP A 64 -6.82 -1.05 -17.60
CA ASP A 64 -7.57 0.09 -18.14
C ASP A 64 -8.86 0.39 -17.35
N ASP A 65 -9.33 -0.58 -16.55
CA ASP A 65 -10.55 -0.50 -15.75
C ASP A 65 -10.27 -0.42 -14.25
N HIS A 66 -9.02 -0.44 -13.81
CA HIS A 66 -8.66 -0.31 -12.40
C HIS A 66 -9.01 1.10 -11.88
N CYS A 67 -9.62 1.27 -10.70
CA CYS A 67 -10.02 0.29 -9.67
C CYS A 67 -11.46 -0.25 -9.78
N ARG A 68 -12.16 0.00 -10.89
CA ARG A 68 -13.61 -0.27 -10.99
C ARG A 68 -13.95 -1.74 -10.74
N ILE A 69 -13.16 -2.67 -11.27
CA ILE A 69 -13.45 -4.10 -11.19
C ILE A 69 -13.34 -4.62 -9.75
N ILE A 70 -12.29 -4.21 -9.02
CA ILE A 70 -12.17 -4.62 -7.62
C ILE A 70 -13.26 -3.97 -6.75
N ILE A 71 -13.61 -2.70 -7.00
CA ILE A 71 -14.67 -2.01 -6.27
C ILE A 71 -16.01 -2.74 -6.44
N GLU A 72 -16.43 -3.03 -7.67
CA GLU A 72 -17.67 -3.75 -7.97
C GLU A 72 -17.72 -5.12 -7.26
N GLU A 73 -16.59 -5.83 -7.20
CA GLU A 73 -16.49 -7.12 -6.50
C GLU A 73 -16.67 -6.97 -4.98
N LEU A 74 -16.05 -5.97 -4.38
CA LEU A 74 -16.13 -5.71 -2.94
C LEU A 74 -17.52 -5.21 -2.54
N GLU A 75 -18.17 -4.40 -3.37
CA GLU A 75 -19.58 -4.00 -3.19
C GLU A 75 -20.50 -5.22 -3.23
N ARG A 76 -20.33 -6.12 -4.21
CA ARG A 76 -21.10 -7.37 -4.30
C ARG A 76 -20.94 -8.25 -3.07
N ARG A 77 -19.75 -8.26 -2.48
CA ARG A 77 -19.42 -8.96 -1.23
C ARG A 77 -19.87 -8.22 0.03
N GLN A 78 -20.49 -7.04 -0.11
CA GLN A 78 -20.94 -6.18 0.99
C GLN A 78 -19.81 -5.85 1.97
N ILE A 79 -18.63 -5.55 1.41
CA ILE A 79 -17.49 -5.09 2.21
C ILE A 79 -17.75 -3.68 2.73
N ASP A 80 -17.14 -3.38 3.87
CA ASP A 80 -17.28 -2.11 4.54
C ASP A 80 -16.95 -0.94 3.59
N PRO A 81 -17.82 0.07 3.46
CA PRO A 81 -17.61 1.19 2.56
C PRO A 81 -16.30 1.96 2.79
N ASP A 82 -15.79 1.99 4.03
CA ASP A 82 -14.52 2.67 4.33
C ASP A 82 -13.35 1.97 3.62
N VAL A 83 -13.37 0.63 3.57
CA VAL A 83 -12.34 -0.17 2.87
C VAL A 83 -12.41 0.07 1.37
N ILE A 84 -13.63 0.09 0.81
CA ILE A 84 -13.85 0.33 -0.61
C ILE A 84 -13.40 1.74 -1.01
N HIS A 85 -13.75 2.75 -0.21
CA HIS A 85 -13.32 4.14 -0.45
C HIS A 85 -11.81 4.28 -0.40
N CYS A 86 -11.16 3.70 0.61
CA CYS A 86 -9.72 3.69 0.74
C CYS A 86 -9.05 3.09 -0.51
N ILE A 87 -9.51 1.92 -0.96
CA ILE A 87 -9.03 1.31 -2.22
C ILE A 87 -9.31 2.22 -3.43
N ALA A 88 -10.48 2.84 -3.54
CA ALA A 88 -10.78 3.72 -4.67
C ALA A 88 -9.89 4.98 -4.70
N SER A 89 -9.44 5.43 -3.53
CA SER A 89 -8.70 6.69 -3.36
C SER A 89 -7.17 6.56 -3.42
N HIS A 90 -6.61 5.36 -3.59
CA HIS A 90 -5.14 5.17 -3.55
C HIS A 90 -4.39 5.75 -4.75
N GLY A 91 -5.10 6.20 -5.79
CA GLY A 91 -4.55 6.88 -6.96
C GLY A 91 -5.50 7.99 -7.43
N PRO A 92 -5.66 9.10 -6.68
CA PRO A 92 -6.72 10.09 -6.92
C PRO A 92 -6.65 10.72 -8.32
N LYS A 93 -5.44 10.93 -8.84
CA LYS A 93 -5.19 11.45 -10.19
C LYS A 93 -5.70 10.52 -11.31
N TYR A 94 -5.75 9.22 -11.04
CA TYR A 94 -6.12 8.19 -12.01
C TYR A 94 -7.58 7.77 -11.86
N PHE A 95 -8.08 7.66 -10.63
CA PHE A 95 -9.41 7.09 -10.33
C PHE A 95 -10.47 8.15 -9.99
N GLY A 96 -10.05 9.39 -9.75
CA GLY A 96 -10.96 10.51 -9.51
C GLY A 96 -11.62 10.52 -8.13
N VAL A 97 -11.12 9.71 -7.19
CA VAL A 97 -11.59 9.65 -5.79
C VAL A 97 -10.51 10.24 -4.89
N GLU A 98 -10.84 11.29 -4.14
CA GLU A 98 -9.89 11.97 -3.26
C GLU A 98 -9.74 11.21 -1.92
N PRO A 99 -8.52 11.13 -1.37
CA PRO A 99 -8.31 10.56 -0.04
C PRO A 99 -8.78 11.54 1.05
N GLU A 100 -9.79 11.13 1.83
CA GLU A 100 -10.41 11.99 2.84
C GLU A 100 -10.01 11.57 4.26
N SER A 101 -10.17 10.27 4.56
CA SER A 101 -9.91 9.70 5.87
C SER A 101 -8.40 9.55 6.13
N THR A 102 -8.03 9.29 7.38
CA THR A 102 -6.63 8.94 7.69
C THR A 102 -6.21 7.65 6.96
N MET A 103 -7.10 6.65 6.87
CA MET A 103 -6.82 5.39 6.18
C MET A 103 -6.53 5.61 4.69
N ASP A 104 -7.33 6.46 4.03
CA ASP A 104 -7.21 6.80 2.61
C ASP A 104 -5.87 7.52 2.32
N LYS A 105 -5.52 8.49 3.17
CA LYS A 105 -4.26 9.22 3.02
C LYS A 105 -3.07 8.29 3.21
N MET A 106 -3.16 7.37 4.16
CA MET A 106 -2.07 6.45 4.46
C MET A 106 -1.90 5.36 3.40
N ILE A 107 -2.96 4.84 2.77
CA ILE A 107 -2.78 3.88 1.66
C ILE A 107 -2.08 4.55 0.47
N TYR A 108 -2.45 5.79 0.15
CA TYR A 108 -1.84 6.54 -0.94
C TYR A 108 -0.35 6.83 -0.69
N VAL A 109 0.01 7.08 0.58
CA VAL A 109 1.42 7.24 0.99
C VAL A 109 2.18 5.91 0.94
N PHE A 110 1.58 4.85 1.48
CA PHE A 110 2.27 3.58 1.66
C PHE A 110 2.44 2.78 0.38
N ASP A 111 1.52 2.85 -0.56
CA ASP A 111 1.57 2.06 -1.79
C ASP A 111 2.89 2.29 -2.55
N GLU A 112 3.08 3.46 -3.14
CA GLU A 112 4.27 3.77 -3.94
C GLU A 112 5.58 3.72 -3.14
N LEU A 113 5.56 4.16 -1.88
CA LEU A 113 6.75 4.10 -1.02
C LEU A 113 7.14 2.66 -0.68
N SER A 114 6.19 1.77 -0.42
CA SER A 114 6.47 0.35 -0.12
C SER A 114 7.12 -0.34 -1.32
N GLY A 115 6.63 -0.07 -2.53
CA GLY A 115 7.25 -0.56 -3.77
C GLY A 115 8.69 -0.07 -3.93
N LEU A 116 8.95 1.21 -3.64
CA LEU A 116 10.28 1.79 -3.70
C LEU A 116 11.25 1.19 -2.67
N VAL A 117 10.81 1.05 -1.41
CA VAL A 117 11.60 0.46 -0.33
C VAL A 117 11.91 -1.01 -0.65
N HIS A 118 10.92 -1.76 -1.15
CA HIS A 118 11.14 -3.14 -1.57
C HIS A 118 12.16 -3.24 -2.70
N ALA A 119 12.02 -2.43 -3.75
CA ALA A 119 12.98 -2.40 -4.85
C ALA A 119 14.40 -2.11 -4.35
N TYR A 120 14.54 -1.26 -3.30
CA TYR A 120 15.86 -0.95 -2.76
C TYR A 120 16.41 -2.13 -1.96
N SER A 121 15.54 -2.84 -1.22
CA SER A 121 15.91 -4.06 -0.51
C SER A 121 16.52 -5.10 -1.44
N LEU A 122 15.93 -5.30 -2.63
CA LEU A 122 16.39 -6.28 -3.62
C LEU A 122 17.81 -5.98 -4.17
N MET A 123 18.27 -4.73 -4.10
CA MET A 123 19.61 -4.33 -4.51
C MET A 123 20.66 -4.47 -3.40
N ARG A 124 20.24 -4.63 -2.14
CA ARG A 124 21.13 -4.65 -0.99
C ARG A 124 21.52 -6.09 -0.65
N PRO A 125 22.79 -6.38 -0.36
CA PRO A 125 23.20 -7.71 0.11
C PRO A 125 22.46 -8.17 1.38
N GLY A 126 22.08 -7.23 2.25
CA GLY A 126 21.31 -7.50 3.47
C GLY A 126 19.79 -7.37 3.33
N GLY A 127 19.25 -7.13 2.12
CA GLY A 127 17.81 -6.93 1.96
C GLY A 127 17.30 -5.70 2.71
N TYR A 128 16.41 -5.92 3.69
CA TYR A 128 15.95 -4.90 4.64
C TYR A 128 16.93 -4.70 5.80
N ASP A 129 17.75 -5.69 6.14
CA ASP A 129 18.60 -5.66 7.32
C ASP A 129 19.65 -4.55 7.18
N GLY A 130 19.72 -3.68 8.20
CA GLY A 130 20.58 -2.49 8.21
C GLY A 130 20.24 -1.44 7.16
N MET A 131 19.04 -1.47 6.56
CA MET A 131 18.57 -0.39 5.68
C MET A 131 18.35 0.87 6.51
N ASP A 132 18.78 2.02 6.01
CA ASP A 132 18.56 3.31 6.64
C ASP A 132 17.67 4.22 5.79
N VAL A 133 17.00 5.16 6.48
CA VAL A 133 16.15 6.18 5.85
C VAL A 133 16.90 6.99 4.80
N LYS A 134 18.19 7.28 5.05
CA LYS A 134 19.05 8.06 4.13
C LYS A 134 19.22 7.35 2.79
N GLY A 135 19.43 6.04 2.79
CA GLY A 135 19.53 5.22 1.60
C GLY A 135 18.25 5.26 0.77
N VAL A 136 17.09 5.07 1.40
CA VAL A 136 15.78 5.14 0.71
C VAL A 136 15.57 6.54 0.12
N LYS A 137 15.84 7.62 0.87
CA LYS A 137 15.72 8.99 0.36
C LYS A 137 16.65 9.29 -0.81
N LYS A 138 17.84 8.68 -0.86
CA LYS A 138 18.73 8.78 -2.02
C LYS A 138 18.08 8.13 -3.25
N ARG A 139 17.52 6.93 -3.09
CA ARG A 139 16.79 6.21 -4.15
C ARG A 139 15.52 6.94 -4.61
N LEU A 140 14.81 7.60 -3.70
CA LEU A 140 13.67 8.44 -4.02
C LEU A 140 14.03 9.58 -4.98
N LYS A 141 15.23 10.16 -4.84
CA LYS A 141 15.73 11.23 -5.73
C LYS A 141 16.25 10.72 -7.08
N GLU A 142 16.62 9.45 -7.17
CA GLU A 142 17.13 8.82 -8.39
C GLU A 142 15.95 8.40 -9.29
N LYS A 143 15.57 9.26 -10.25
CA LYS A 143 14.41 9.00 -11.13
C LYS A 143 14.51 7.71 -11.96
N SER A 144 15.72 7.22 -12.23
CA SER A 144 15.93 5.96 -12.96
C SER A 144 15.73 4.72 -12.08
N PHE A 145 15.77 4.87 -10.75
CA PHE A 145 15.56 3.78 -9.83
C PHE A 145 14.06 3.60 -9.58
N ALA A 146 13.54 2.36 -9.72
CA ALA A 146 12.11 2.10 -9.64
C ALA A 146 11.31 3.10 -10.50
N ALA A 147 11.61 3.15 -11.80
CA ALA A 147 11.09 4.17 -12.72
C ALA A 147 9.56 4.15 -12.90
N ASN A 148 8.92 3.03 -12.54
CA ASN A 148 7.46 2.89 -12.54
C ASN A 148 6.80 3.50 -11.30
N VAL A 149 7.57 3.82 -10.24
CA VAL A 149 7.05 4.44 -9.01
C VAL A 149 6.97 5.94 -9.20
N SER A 150 5.78 6.52 -9.10
CA SER A 150 5.57 7.93 -9.36
C SER A 150 6.07 8.81 -8.23
N ARG A 151 7.10 9.63 -8.51
CA ARG A 151 7.61 10.62 -7.53
C ARG A 151 6.66 11.80 -7.33
N GLU A 152 5.85 12.09 -8.34
CA GLU A 152 4.82 13.12 -8.23
C GLU A 152 3.75 12.68 -7.23
N ASP A 153 3.28 11.44 -7.38
CA ASP A 153 2.23 10.88 -6.52
C ASP A 153 2.74 10.70 -5.07
N ILE A 154 3.98 10.24 -4.87
CA ILE A 154 4.61 10.23 -3.53
C ILE A 154 4.63 11.63 -2.89
N ASN A 155 5.02 12.67 -3.64
CA ASN A 155 5.11 14.02 -3.08
C ASN A 155 3.71 14.58 -2.76
N ASP A 156 2.72 14.31 -3.61
CA ASP A 156 1.33 14.69 -3.38
C ASP A 156 0.77 13.97 -2.15
N ALA A 157 0.92 12.65 -2.06
CA ALA A 157 0.49 11.83 -0.92
C ALA A 157 1.10 12.33 0.40
N VAL A 158 2.42 12.55 0.44
CA VAL A 158 3.12 13.05 1.63
C VAL A 158 2.68 14.45 2.02
N SER A 159 2.29 15.29 1.06
CA SER A 159 1.80 16.66 1.36
C SER A 159 0.42 16.68 2.03
N ARG A 160 -0.31 15.56 1.99
CA ARG A 160 -1.67 15.41 2.55
C ARG A 160 -1.68 14.90 3.99
N ILE A 161 -0.51 14.59 4.55
CA ILE A 161 -0.34 14.11 5.92
C ILE A 161 0.60 15.02 6.70
N ASP A 162 0.46 15.02 8.03
CA ASP A 162 1.33 15.80 8.93
C ASP A 162 2.58 15.02 9.37
N THR A 163 2.65 13.72 9.09
CA THR A 163 3.78 12.87 9.50
C THR A 163 4.99 13.07 8.59
N PRO A 164 6.19 13.32 9.13
CA PRO A 164 7.39 13.47 8.32
C PRO A 164 7.71 12.22 7.49
N LEU A 165 8.14 12.42 6.24
CA LEU A 165 8.57 11.34 5.33
C LEU A 165 9.62 10.41 5.95
N ASP A 166 10.52 10.93 6.78
CA ASP A 166 11.56 10.14 7.43
C ASP A 166 10.97 9.12 8.40
N GLU A 167 9.87 9.47 9.09
CA GLU A 167 9.13 8.56 9.96
C GLU A 167 8.37 7.51 9.15
N ILE A 168 7.73 7.92 8.05
CA ILE A 168 7.04 6.99 7.14
C ILE A 168 8.00 5.95 6.57
N ILE A 169 9.16 6.38 6.06
CA ILE A 169 10.16 5.47 5.51
C ILE A 169 10.66 4.51 6.58
N GLN A 170 10.97 5.00 7.77
CA GLN A 170 11.43 4.14 8.86
C GLN A 170 10.36 3.10 9.21
N PHE A 171 9.10 3.52 9.31
CA PHE A 171 7.98 2.65 9.60
C PHE A 171 7.83 1.52 8.57
N ILE A 172 7.93 1.86 7.28
CA ILE A 172 7.90 0.89 6.19
C ILE A 172 9.06 -0.11 6.32
N ILE A 173 10.29 0.37 6.56
CA ILE A 173 11.46 -0.52 6.72
C ILE A 173 11.23 -1.54 7.84
N ASP A 174 10.75 -1.07 8.99
CA ASP A 174 10.59 -1.90 10.18
C ASP A 174 9.53 -3.00 9.97
N HIS A 175 8.38 -2.64 9.38
CA HIS A 175 7.23 -3.54 9.27
C HIS A 175 7.23 -4.41 8.02
N GLN A 176 7.69 -3.87 6.88
CA GLN A 176 7.71 -4.60 5.61
C GLN A 176 8.76 -5.71 5.60
N SER A 177 9.83 -5.58 6.40
CA SER A 177 10.91 -6.58 6.50
C SER A 177 10.44 -7.97 6.95
N SER A 178 9.30 -8.02 7.63
CA SER A 178 8.66 -9.23 8.16
C SER A 178 7.79 -9.97 7.14
N VAL A 179 7.51 -9.35 5.98
CA VAL A 179 6.65 -9.89 4.91
C VAL A 179 7.50 -10.14 3.66
N ARG A 180 7.82 -11.41 3.40
CA ARG A 180 8.73 -11.86 2.34
C ARG A 180 8.09 -12.94 1.47
#